data_AF-A0A7G8BMF3-F1
#
_entry.id   AF-A0A7G8BMF3-F1
#
_cell.length_a   1.000
_cell.length_b   1.000
_cell.length_c   1.000
_cell.angle_alpha   90.00
_cell.angle_beta   90.00
_cell.angle_gamma   90.00
#
_symmetry.space_group_name_H-M   'P 1'
#
loop_
_entity.id
_entity.type
_entity.pdbx_description
1 polymer ?
#
loop_
_entity_poly.entity_id
_entity_poly.type
_entity_poly.pdbx_seq_one_letter_code
_entity_poly.pdbx_strand_id
1 'polypeptide(L)'
;MSRFSLTPAALLVCFAASAQTTTPPKTTTTHHTPPTTVRFAPPLPAPVVPKTIPAVTGPVKYEFALRYQDITIGAGDLAGPNMMYKVHYTGWLEDGTKFDSSVDRGQPFEFPQGMHRVIPGWDEGFEGMHVGGKRRLFIPWQLAYGEQGRGQIPPKANLIFDIELLDQRDLNAATPTPAPTPQ
;
A
#
# COMPACT_ATOMS: atom_id res chain seq x y z
N MET A 1 51.84 -32.68 -35.84
CA MET A 1 51.32 -33.41 -37.01
C MET A 1 50.04 -32.72 -37.46
N SER A 2 50.14 -31.80 -38.42
CA SER A 2 49.00 -31.13 -39.06
C SER A 2 48.63 -31.89 -40.33
N ARG A 3 47.32 -32.04 -40.61
CA ARG A 3 46.78 -32.41 -41.93
C ARG A 3 45.49 -31.60 -42.11
N PHE A 4 45.52 -30.49 -42.85
CA PHE A 4 45.35 -30.33 -44.31
C PHE A 4 43.94 -30.71 -44.82
N SER A 5 43.24 -29.66 -45.26
CA SER A 5 41.99 -29.58 -46.03
C SER A 5 42.06 -30.33 -47.37
N LEU A 6 40.90 -30.71 -47.93
CA LEU A 6 40.51 -30.42 -49.33
C LEU A 6 39.07 -30.93 -49.64
N THR A 7 38.23 -30.03 -50.17
CA THR A 7 37.04 -30.28 -51.03
C THR A 7 37.46 -30.79 -52.43
N PRO A 8 36.63 -31.51 -53.23
CA PRO A 8 35.63 -30.93 -54.18
C PRO A 8 34.37 -31.84 -54.45
N ALA A 9 33.17 -31.35 -54.77
CA ALA A 9 32.57 -30.81 -56.02
C ALA A 9 32.06 -31.82 -57.10
N ALA A 10 30.77 -31.66 -57.45
CA ALA A 10 30.01 -32.06 -58.66
C ALA A 10 29.72 -33.59 -58.89
N LEU A 11 28.63 -34.06 -59.50
CA LEU A 11 27.88 -33.58 -60.67
C LEU A 11 26.49 -34.29 -60.80
N LEU A 12 25.46 -33.49 -61.07
CA LEU A 12 24.25 -33.66 -61.92
C LEU A 12 23.69 -35.07 -62.31
N VAL A 13 22.38 -35.29 -62.03
CA VAL A 13 21.43 -36.01 -62.93
C VAL A 13 20.05 -35.34 -62.87
N CYS A 14 19.54 -34.99 -64.05
CA CYS A 14 18.21 -34.45 -64.32
C CYS A 14 17.09 -35.50 -64.16
N PHE A 15 15.92 -35.10 -63.67
CA PHE A 15 14.65 -35.69 -64.11
C PHE A 15 13.61 -34.59 -64.32
N ALA A 16 12.96 -34.67 -65.47
CA ALA A 16 12.00 -33.71 -65.98
C ALA A 16 10.57 -34.05 -65.55
N ALA A 17 9.78 -32.97 -65.42
CA ALA A 17 8.35 -32.83 -65.70
C ALA A 17 7.31 -33.66 -64.93
N SER A 18 6.44 -32.96 -64.20
CA SER A 18 5.00 -32.95 -64.49
C SER A 18 4.32 -31.74 -63.83
N ALA A 19 3.61 -30.96 -64.65
CA ALA A 19 2.77 -29.85 -64.22
C ALA A 19 1.49 -30.36 -63.56
N GLN A 20 1.11 -29.81 -62.42
CA GLN A 20 -0.27 -29.83 -61.93
C GLN A 20 -0.61 -28.49 -61.30
N THR A 21 -1.56 -27.81 -61.94
CA THR A 21 -2.25 -26.63 -61.48
C THR A 21 -3.22 -27.03 -60.37
N THR A 22 -3.01 -26.58 -59.14
CA THR A 22 -4.05 -26.57 -58.11
C THR A 22 -4.04 -25.26 -57.33
N THR A 23 -5.24 -24.73 -57.20
CA THR A 23 -5.73 -23.50 -56.57
C THR A 23 -5.10 -23.17 -55.20
N PRO A 24 -4.91 -21.88 -54.87
CA PRO A 24 -4.51 -21.47 -53.51
C PRO A 24 -5.62 -21.78 -52.49
N PRO A 25 -5.27 -22.28 -51.28
CA PRO A 25 -6.24 -22.57 -50.24
C PRO A 25 -6.82 -21.28 -49.65
N LYS A 26 -8.16 -21.24 -49.58
CA LYS A 26 -8.94 -20.28 -48.79
C LYS A 26 -8.47 -20.32 -47.34
N THR A 27 -7.75 -19.30 -46.88
CA THR A 27 -7.29 -19.20 -45.50
C THR A 27 -8.50 -19.09 -44.58
N THR A 28 -8.72 -20.16 -43.82
CA THR A 28 -9.57 -20.20 -42.64
C THR A 28 -9.15 -19.09 -41.68
N THR A 29 -10.01 -18.08 -41.51
CA THR A 29 -9.93 -17.10 -40.42
C THR A 29 -9.91 -17.85 -39.10
N THR A 30 -8.73 -17.95 -38.52
CA THR A 30 -8.57 -18.31 -37.12
C THR A 30 -9.17 -17.17 -36.32
N HIS A 31 -10.20 -17.41 -35.50
CA HIS A 31 -10.63 -16.44 -34.51
C HIS A 31 -9.52 -16.31 -33.47
N HIS A 32 -8.55 -15.44 -33.73
CA HIS A 32 -7.67 -14.92 -32.70
C HIS A 32 -8.56 -14.02 -31.84
N THR A 33 -8.90 -14.47 -30.63
CA THR A 33 -9.36 -13.56 -29.61
C THR A 33 -8.24 -12.52 -29.45
N PRO A 34 -8.51 -11.22 -29.68
CA PRO A 34 -7.49 -10.22 -29.38
C PRO A 34 -7.09 -10.39 -27.92
N PRO A 35 -5.81 -10.25 -27.57
CA PRO A 35 -5.42 -10.22 -26.16
C PRO A 35 -6.29 -9.17 -25.49
N THR A 36 -7.05 -9.59 -24.49
CA THR A 36 -7.75 -8.68 -23.57
C THR A 36 -6.70 -7.67 -23.12
N THR A 37 -6.75 -6.48 -23.71
CA THR A 37 -5.98 -5.35 -23.21
C THR A 37 -6.46 -5.19 -21.78
N VAL A 38 -5.59 -5.51 -20.82
CA VAL A 38 -5.83 -5.19 -19.42
C VAL A 38 -5.96 -3.68 -19.40
N ARG A 39 -7.20 -3.22 -19.45
CA ARG A 39 -7.56 -1.82 -19.42
C ARG A 39 -7.15 -1.40 -18.01
N PHE A 40 -5.99 -0.76 -17.89
CA PHE A 40 -5.57 -0.14 -16.63
C PHE A 40 -6.79 0.62 -16.11
N ALA A 41 -7.34 0.15 -15.00
CA ALA A 41 -8.42 0.88 -14.35
C ALA A 41 -7.89 2.32 -14.13
N PRO A 42 -8.69 3.35 -14.44
CA PRO A 42 -8.26 4.72 -14.17
C PRO A 42 -7.78 4.80 -12.71
N PRO A 43 -6.66 5.50 -12.43
CA PRO A 43 -6.20 5.66 -11.06
C PRO A 43 -7.37 6.18 -10.23
N LEU A 44 -7.62 5.55 -9.07
CA LEU A 44 -8.69 5.96 -8.18
C LEU A 44 -8.62 7.48 -7.97
N PRO A 45 -9.75 8.21 -8.05
CA PRO A 45 -9.74 9.63 -7.81
C PRO A 45 -9.13 9.90 -6.42
N ALA A 46 -8.23 10.89 -6.37
CA ALA A 46 -7.60 11.31 -5.12
C ALA A 46 -8.68 11.61 -4.07
N PRO A 47 -8.47 11.27 -2.79
CA PRO A 47 -9.39 11.63 -1.72
C PRO A 47 -9.67 13.13 -1.74
N VAL A 48 -10.94 13.53 -1.71
CA VAL A 48 -11.33 14.93 -1.58
C VAL A 48 -11.17 15.31 -0.11
N VAL A 49 -10.22 16.20 0.18
CA VAL A 49 -10.00 16.74 1.53
C VAL A 49 -10.75 18.07 1.66
N PRO A 50 -11.68 18.22 2.60
CA PRO A 50 -12.30 19.50 2.92
C PRO A 50 -11.27 20.56 3.29
N LYS A 51 -11.49 21.82 2.89
CA LYS A 51 -10.58 22.94 3.17
C LYS A 51 -10.35 23.22 4.66
N THR A 52 -11.26 22.75 5.52
CA THR A 52 -11.17 22.87 6.98
C THR A 52 -10.13 21.92 7.58
N ILE A 53 -9.76 20.87 6.86
CA ILE A 53 -8.65 19.98 7.22
C ILE A 53 -7.35 20.59 6.64
N PRO A 54 -6.27 20.70 7.43
CA PRO A 54 -5.02 21.29 6.95
C PRO A 54 -4.55 20.64 5.63
N ALA A 55 -4.13 21.45 4.65
CA ALA A 55 -3.56 20.91 3.43
C ALA A 55 -2.20 20.24 3.74
N VAL A 56 -1.94 19.09 3.12
CA VAL A 56 -0.69 18.35 3.27
C VAL A 56 -0.06 18.08 1.90
N THR A 57 1.26 18.01 1.87
CA THR A 57 2.05 17.75 0.65
C THR A 57 2.48 16.30 0.57
N GLY A 58 2.55 15.72 -0.64
CA GLY A 58 3.05 14.36 -0.87
C GLY A 58 2.12 13.52 -1.75
N PRO A 59 2.56 12.38 -2.29
CA PRO A 59 1.69 11.48 -3.03
C PRO A 59 0.79 10.68 -2.08
N VAL A 60 -0.45 10.41 -2.51
CA VAL A 60 -1.32 9.43 -1.85
C VAL A 60 -0.85 8.02 -2.21
N LYS A 61 -0.62 7.21 -1.18
CA LYS A 61 -0.22 5.80 -1.25
C LYS A 61 -1.38 4.91 -0.80
N TYR A 62 -1.30 3.63 -1.14
CA TYR A 62 -2.36 2.64 -0.94
C TYR A 62 -1.77 1.43 -0.23
N GLU A 63 -2.35 1.04 0.90
CA GLU A 63 -2.05 -0.23 1.59
C GLU A 63 -3.38 -0.93 1.83
N PHE A 64 -3.61 -2.03 1.10
CA PHE A 64 -4.91 -2.69 1.04
C PHE A 64 -6.07 -1.72 0.72
N ALA A 65 -7.04 -1.59 1.63
CA ALA A 65 -8.17 -0.66 1.49
C ALA A 65 -7.91 0.71 2.14
N LEU A 66 -6.75 0.89 2.76
CA LEU A 66 -6.32 2.14 3.37
C LEU A 66 -5.60 3.02 2.34
N ARG A 67 -5.89 4.32 2.38
CA ARG A 67 -5.10 5.33 1.65
C ARG A 67 -4.40 6.21 2.66
N TYR A 68 -3.16 6.61 2.36
CA TYR A 68 -2.42 7.52 3.23
C TYR A 68 -1.53 8.48 2.45
N GLN A 69 -1.08 9.53 3.12
CA GLN A 69 -0.15 10.51 2.59
C GLN A 69 0.86 10.88 3.67
N ASP A 70 2.14 10.67 3.39
CA ASP A 70 3.19 11.11 4.31
C ASP A 70 3.30 12.63 4.25
N ILE A 71 3.09 13.28 5.40
CA ILE A 71 3.21 14.73 5.57
C ILE A 71 4.67 15.06 5.87
N THR A 72 5.28 14.29 6.77
CA THR A 72 6.69 14.39 7.17
C THR A 72 7.23 12.98 7.36
N ILE A 73 8.39 12.69 6.77
CA ILE A 73 9.10 11.44 7.02
C ILE A 73 9.91 11.59 8.31
N GLY A 74 9.71 10.68 9.25
CA GLY A 74 10.45 10.66 10.52
C GLY A 74 11.92 10.26 10.32
N ALA A 75 12.73 10.54 11.34
CA ALA A 75 14.16 10.21 11.35
C ALA A 75 14.52 9.14 12.39
N GLY A 76 13.58 8.73 13.23
CA GLY A 76 13.78 7.68 14.23
C GLY A 76 13.57 6.28 13.64
N ASP A 77 13.44 5.30 14.54
CA ASP A 77 13.28 3.90 14.16
C ASP A 77 12.03 3.66 13.29
N LEU A 78 12.11 2.65 12.44
CA LEU A 78 10.97 2.18 11.67
C LEU A 78 9.91 1.61 12.61
N ALA A 79 8.65 1.99 12.41
CA ALA A 79 7.51 1.50 13.18
C ALA A 79 7.45 -0.04 13.10
N GLY A 80 7.59 -0.70 14.25
CA GLY A 80 7.71 -2.15 14.36
C GLY A 80 6.43 -2.83 14.91
N PRO A 81 6.19 -4.10 14.55
CA PRO A 81 5.07 -4.86 15.11
C PRO A 81 5.26 -5.15 16.61
N ASN A 82 4.15 -5.38 17.33
CA ASN A 82 4.15 -5.71 18.77
C ASN A 82 4.80 -4.64 19.67
N MET A 83 4.73 -3.37 19.24
CA MET A 83 5.21 -2.22 20.01
C MET A 83 4.04 -1.52 20.69
N MET A 84 4.31 -0.83 21.80
CA MET A 84 3.43 0.22 22.29
C MET A 84 3.78 1.50 21.54
N TYR A 85 2.88 1.96 20.69
CA TYR A 85 3.02 3.24 20.01
C TYR A 85 2.50 4.37 20.88
N LYS A 86 3.21 5.51 20.82
CA LYS A 86 2.78 6.77 21.39
C LYS A 86 2.61 7.78 20.27
N VAL A 87 1.40 8.34 20.16
CA VAL A 87 1.04 9.18 19.02
C VAL A 87 0.35 10.47 19.42
N HIS A 88 0.55 11.50 18.62
CA HIS A 88 -0.41 12.59 18.51
C HIS A 88 -1.32 12.37 17.31
N TYR A 89 -2.58 12.79 17.41
CA TYR A 89 -3.52 12.70 16.30
C TYR A 89 -4.59 13.78 16.37
N THR A 90 -5.20 14.03 15.21
CA THR A 90 -6.50 14.68 15.07
C THR A 90 -7.33 13.91 14.05
N GLY A 91 -8.62 13.72 14.34
CA GLY A 91 -9.57 12.98 13.52
C GLY A 91 -10.74 13.87 13.06
N TRP A 92 -11.10 13.72 11.79
CA TRP A 92 -12.20 14.44 11.13
C TRP A 92 -13.12 13.50 10.34
N LEU A 93 -14.38 13.91 10.22
CA LEU A 93 -15.30 13.38 9.22
C LEU A 93 -14.99 13.96 7.83
N GLU A 94 -15.52 13.34 6.77
CA GLU A 94 -15.35 13.81 5.38
C GLU A 94 -15.97 15.18 5.09
N ASP A 95 -16.84 15.70 5.96
CA ASP A 95 -17.34 17.09 5.89
C ASP A 95 -16.37 18.10 6.54
N GLY A 96 -15.30 17.61 7.17
CA GLY A 96 -14.28 18.40 7.84
C GLY A 96 -14.60 18.70 9.31
N THR A 97 -15.67 18.14 9.87
CA THR A 97 -15.97 18.20 11.30
C THR A 97 -14.91 17.44 12.08
N LYS A 98 -14.16 18.15 12.92
CA LYS A 98 -13.22 17.53 13.87
C LYS A 98 -14.03 16.81 14.95
N PHE A 99 -13.81 15.51 15.12
CA PHE A 99 -14.47 14.74 16.17
C PHE A 99 -13.52 14.41 17.34
N ASP A 100 -12.21 14.37 17.12
CA ASP A 100 -11.28 14.06 18.21
C ASP A 100 -9.88 14.61 17.95
N SER A 101 -9.15 14.95 19.01
CA SER A 101 -7.74 15.36 18.93
C SER A 101 -7.02 15.14 20.26
N SER A 102 -5.90 14.43 20.20
CA SER A 102 -5.00 14.32 21.36
C SER A 102 -4.15 15.57 21.55
N VAL A 103 -3.97 16.36 20.50
CA VAL A 103 -3.26 17.66 20.55
C VAL A 103 -4.10 18.68 21.29
N ASP A 104 -5.40 18.77 20.99
CA ASP A 104 -6.33 19.69 21.68
C ASP A 104 -6.43 19.37 23.19
N ARG A 105 -6.24 18.09 23.56
CA ARG A 105 -6.17 17.65 24.97
C ARG A 105 -4.80 17.83 25.62
N GLY A 106 -3.74 18.07 24.85
CA GLY A 106 -2.37 18.13 25.34
C GLY A 106 -1.80 16.82 25.87
N GLN A 107 -2.43 15.67 25.57
CA GLN A 107 -2.00 14.37 26.06
C GLN A 107 -1.90 13.36 24.90
N PRO A 108 -0.69 12.80 24.62
CA PRO A 108 -0.52 11.74 23.64
C PRO A 108 -1.38 10.51 23.95
N PHE A 109 -1.74 9.78 22.91
CA PHE A 109 -2.44 8.51 23.03
C PHE A 109 -1.46 7.36 22.86
N GLU A 110 -1.55 6.36 23.73
CA GLU A 110 -0.74 5.16 23.65
C GLU A 110 -1.61 3.94 23.40
N PHE A 111 -1.19 3.07 22.48
CA PHE A 111 -1.86 1.80 22.22
C PHE A 111 -0.88 0.72 21.77
N PRO A 112 -1.17 -0.56 22.07
CA PRO A 112 -0.39 -1.67 21.54
C PRO A 112 -0.75 -1.92 20.07
N GLN A 113 0.24 -1.86 19.18
CA GLN A 113 0.07 -2.11 17.75
C GLN A 113 -0.25 -3.59 17.49
N GLY A 114 -1.22 -3.86 16.61
CA GLY A 114 -1.51 -5.20 16.12
C GLY A 114 -2.33 -6.06 17.09
N MET A 115 -2.85 -5.46 18.17
CA MET A 115 -3.67 -6.16 19.18
C MET A 115 -5.17 -5.85 19.07
N HIS A 116 -5.61 -5.20 17.97
CA HIS A 116 -7.02 -4.86 17.73
C HIS A 116 -7.66 -4.07 18.87
N ARG A 117 -6.86 -3.21 19.52
CA ARG A 117 -7.30 -2.28 20.57
C ARG A 117 -7.76 -0.93 20.02
N VAL A 118 -7.47 -0.70 18.74
CA VAL A 118 -7.87 0.46 17.94
C VAL A 118 -8.63 -0.01 16.69
N ILE A 119 -9.13 0.92 15.88
CA ILE A 119 -9.80 0.58 14.62
C ILE A 119 -8.81 -0.12 13.65
N PRO A 120 -9.26 -1.03 12.77
CA PRO A 120 -8.39 -1.75 11.85
C PRO A 120 -7.47 -0.84 11.01
N GLY A 121 -7.99 0.30 10.53
CA GLY A 121 -7.19 1.24 9.75
C GLY A 121 -6.02 1.87 10.51
N TRP A 122 -6.07 1.88 11.84
CA TRP A 122 -4.94 2.29 12.69
C TRP A 122 -3.95 1.15 12.92
N ASP A 123 -4.38 -0.11 13.01
CA ASP A 123 -3.44 -1.23 13.14
C ASP A 123 -2.52 -1.35 11.91
N GLU A 124 -3.05 -1.03 10.72
CA GLU A 124 -2.33 -1.09 9.44
C GLU A 124 -1.63 0.24 9.06
N GLY A 125 -2.12 1.39 9.52
CA GLY A 125 -1.73 2.71 8.97
C GLY A 125 -0.31 3.19 9.24
N PHE A 126 0.45 2.48 10.07
CA PHE A 126 1.82 2.85 10.47
C PHE A 126 2.89 2.08 9.71
N GLU A 127 2.53 1.14 8.83
CA GLU A 127 3.51 0.40 8.04
C GLU A 127 4.39 1.36 7.22
N GLY A 128 5.71 1.13 7.26
CA GLY A 128 6.68 2.00 6.58
C GLY A 128 6.85 3.40 7.18
N MET A 129 6.24 3.71 8.32
CA MET A 129 6.39 4.99 9.01
C MET A 129 7.60 4.98 9.93
N HIS A 130 8.30 6.10 10.05
CA HIS A 130 9.39 6.28 11.03
C HIS A 130 8.92 7.11 12.22
N VAL A 131 9.49 6.85 13.40
CA VAL A 131 9.31 7.70 14.59
C VAL A 131 9.73 9.15 14.27
N GLY A 132 8.93 10.11 14.74
CA GLY A 132 8.98 11.53 14.39
C GLY A 132 8.25 11.87 13.08
N GLY A 133 7.70 10.88 12.38
CA GLY A 133 6.95 11.08 11.13
C GLY A 133 5.54 11.59 11.37
N LYS A 134 4.96 12.24 10.35
CA LYS A 134 3.57 12.66 10.28
C LYS A 134 2.90 12.09 9.05
N ARG A 135 1.70 11.56 9.20
CA ARG A 135 0.96 10.90 8.12
C ARG A 135 -0.52 11.21 8.21
N ARG A 136 -1.13 11.46 7.06
CA ARG A 136 -2.58 11.50 6.90
C ARG A 136 -3.10 10.13 6.49
N LEU A 137 -4.07 9.60 7.22
CA LEU A 137 -4.81 8.38 6.87
C LEU A 137 -6.22 8.73 6.39
N PHE A 138 -6.67 8.03 5.35
CA PHE A 138 -8.03 8.05 4.84
C PHE A 138 -8.64 6.66 5.05
N ILE A 139 -9.40 6.54 6.13
CA ILE A 139 -9.88 5.25 6.62
C ILE A 139 -11.33 5.06 6.15
N PRO A 140 -11.61 4.09 5.26
CA PRO A 140 -12.98 3.79 4.88
C PRO A 140 -13.75 3.21 6.08
N TRP A 141 -15.07 3.38 6.11
CA TRP A 141 -15.89 2.98 7.26
C TRP A 141 -15.75 1.50 7.66
N GLN A 142 -15.45 0.62 6.71
CA GLN A 142 -15.18 -0.81 6.91
C GLN A 142 -13.95 -1.07 7.80
N LEU A 143 -12.99 -0.15 7.78
CA LEU A 143 -11.78 -0.18 8.62
C LEU A 143 -11.87 0.80 9.80
N ALA A 144 -13.05 1.38 10.04
CA ALA A 144 -13.33 2.33 11.11
C ALA A 144 -14.42 1.81 12.05
N TYR A 145 -15.53 2.55 12.22
CA TYR A 145 -16.61 2.23 13.16
C TYR A 145 -17.83 1.54 12.52
N GLY A 146 -17.69 1.03 11.29
CA GLY A 146 -18.68 0.13 10.71
C GLY A 146 -20.03 0.78 10.38
N GLU A 147 -21.07 -0.07 10.30
CA GLU A 147 -22.43 0.36 9.98
C GLU A 147 -23.13 1.09 11.14
N GLN A 148 -22.61 0.95 12.35
CA GLN A 148 -23.22 1.47 13.57
C GLN A 148 -22.69 2.87 13.92
N GLY A 149 -21.45 3.19 13.53
CA GLY A 149 -20.77 4.40 13.99
C GLY A 149 -20.43 4.34 15.48
N ARG A 150 -20.05 5.48 16.07
CA ARG A 150 -19.74 5.59 17.50
C ARG A 150 -19.82 7.02 18.00
N GLY A 151 -20.63 7.27 19.03
CA GLY A 151 -20.76 8.61 19.62
C GLY A 151 -21.21 9.62 18.57
N GLN A 152 -20.38 10.62 18.29
CA GLN A 152 -20.62 11.63 17.25
C GLN A 152 -20.21 11.20 15.83
N ILE A 153 -19.64 10.01 15.67
CA ILE A 153 -19.27 9.45 14.36
C ILE A 153 -20.48 8.71 13.79
N PRO A 154 -21.03 9.14 12.64
CA PRO A 154 -22.21 8.51 12.06
C PRO A 154 -21.95 7.07 11.56
N PRO A 155 -23.03 6.28 11.38
CA PRO A 155 -23.03 5.07 10.56
C PRO A 155 -22.29 5.23 9.22
N LYS A 156 -21.44 4.27 8.86
CA LYS A 156 -20.74 4.22 7.57
C LYS A 156 -19.91 5.46 7.24
N ALA A 157 -19.43 6.17 8.26
CA ALA A 157 -18.57 7.33 8.09
C ALA A 157 -17.12 6.91 7.75
N ASN A 158 -16.60 7.44 6.64
CA ASN A 158 -15.16 7.44 6.40
C ASN A 158 -14.49 8.50 7.27
N LEU A 159 -13.26 8.24 7.69
CA LEU A 159 -12.52 9.10 8.60
C LEU A 159 -11.23 9.57 7.96
N ILE A 160 -10.85 10.80 8.31
CA ILE A 160 -9.56 11.39 7.96
C ILE A 160 -8.81 11.58 9.27
N PHE A 161 -7.58 11.08 9.36
CA PHE A 161 -6.72 11.29 10.52
C PHE A 161 -5.41 11.91 10.09
N ASP A 162 -4.93 12.89 10.84
CA ASP A 162 -3.52 13.27 10.85
C ASP A 162 -2.90 12.68 12.10
N ILE A 163 -1.81 11.93 11.94
CA ILE A 163 -1.15 11.21 13.02
C ILE A 163 0.35 11.55 13.00
N GLU A 164 0.91 11.72 14.19
CA GLU A 164 2.34 11.85 14.42
C GLU A 164 2.80 10.68 15.31
N LEU A 165 3.74 9.88 14.84
CA LEU A 165 4.35 8.82 15.64
C LEU A 165 5.46 9.43 16.49
N LEU A 166 5.22 9.58 17.80
CA LEU A 166 6.16 10.25 18.69
C LEU A 166 7.23 9.30 19.21
N ASP A 167 6.84 8.07 19.52
CA ASP A 167 7.72 7.07 20.13
C ASP A 167 7.14 5.65 19.95
N GLN A 168 8.00 4.65 20.12
CA GLN A 168 7.60 3.25 20.22
C GLN A 168 8.44 2.52 21.27
N ARG A 169 7.82 1.64 22.05
CA ARG A 169 8.53 0.74 22.98
C ARG A 169 8.12 -0.71 22.78
N ASP A 170 9.08 -1.61 22.88
CA ASP A 170 8.83 -3.04 22.77
C ASP A 170 7.97 -3.53 23.94
N LEU A 171 6.85 -4.20 23.64
CA LEU A 171 5.97 -4.79 24.64
C LEU A 171 6.53 -6.07 25.26
N ASN A 172 7.51 -6.70 24.60
CA ASN A 172 8.18 -7.92 25.04
C ASN A 172 9.54 -7.63 25.70
N ALA A 173 10.03 -6.39 25.65
CA ALA A 173 11.20 -6.01 26.42
C ALA A 173 10.87 -6.19 27.90
N ALA A 174 11.50 -7.19 28.52
CA ALA A 174 11.40 -7.44 29.95
C ALA A 174 11.60 -6.13 30.69
N THR A 175 10.71 -5.83 31.64
CA THR A 175 10.92 -4.76 32.61
C THR A 175 12.36 -4.88 33.11
N PRO A 176 13.19 -3.82 33.07
CA PRO A 176 14.49 -3.87 33.71
C PRO A 176 14.22 -4.31 35.14
N THR A 177 14.75 -5.48 35.53
CA THR A 177 14.62 -6.00 36.89
C THR A 177 15.00 -4.85 37.81
N PRO A 178 14.13 -4.39 38.74
CA PRO A 178 14.50 -3.31 39.63
C PRO A 178 15.83 -3.70 40.27
N ALA A 179 16.85 -2.86 40.06
CA ALA A 179 18.18 -3.12 40.59
C ALA A 179 18.04 -3.50 42.07
N PRO A 180 18.67 -4.58 42.54
CA PRO A 180 18.55 -4.96 43.94
C PRO A 180 18.93 -3.76 44.79
N THR A 181 18.01 -3.31 45.64
CA THR A 181 18.25 -2.23 46.59
C THR A 181 19.51 -2.59 47.38
N PRO A 182 20.54 -1.73 47.44
CA PRO A 182 21.66 -1.96 48.33
C PRO A 182 21.11 -2.10 49.77
N GLN A 183 21.34 -3.26 50.38
CA GLN A 183 21.06 -3.48 51.81
C GLN A 183 22.04 -2.70 52.68
#